data_AF-A0A914SXC9-F1
#
_entry.id   AF-A0A914SXC9-F1
#
_cell.length_a   1.000
_cell.length_b   1.000
_cell.length_c   1.000
_cell.angle_alpha   90.00
_cell.angle_beta   90.00
_cell.angle_gamma   90.00
#
_symmetry.space_group_name_H-M   'P 1'
#
loop_
_entity.id
_entity.type
_entity.pdbx_description
1 polymer ?
#
loop_
_entity_poly.entity_id
_entity_poly.type
_entity_poly.pdbx_seq_one_letter_code
_entity_poly.pdbx_strand_id
1 'polypeptide(L)'
;MLQSFVRNSRPVISRYLNTSTSYAVKTGIEKYRSRLLYQSLKRGILENDIIIGGFARQYLPVMNEKELEAYEKIINGEYMEWDLFYYVSDRKPPPPELDNCKVFNMMKDFVKNKETFANV
;
A
#
# COMPACT_ATOMS: atom_id res chain seq x y z
N MET A 1 45.83 -40.14 -39.51
CA MET A 1 45.11 -38.91 -39.86
C MET A 1 43.70 -39.01 -39.32
N LEU A 2 43.38 -38.25 -38.26
CA LEU A 2 42.54 -37.03 -38.29
C LEU A 2 41.03 -37.37 -38.33
N GLN A 3 40.16 -36.98 -37.40
CA GLN A 3 40.20 -36.01 -36.31
C GLN A 3 39.19 -36.42 -35.20
N SER A 4 39.56 -36.12 -33.97
CA SER A 4 38.73 -36.16 -32.76
C SER A 4 37.45 -35.32 -32.92
N PHE A 5 36.28 -35.96 -32.80
CA PHE A 5 35.02 -35.26 -32.63
C PHE A 5 34.74 -35.09 -31.12
N VAL A 6 35.27 -34.00 -30.56
CA VAL A 6 34.84 -33.51 -29.24
C VAL A 6 33.35 -33.24 -29.37
N ARG A 7 32.49 -34.06 -28.75
CA ARG A 7 31.08 -33.72 -28.56
C ARG A 7 31.04 -32.53 -27.62
N ASN A 8 31.08 -31.35 -28.23
CA ASN A 8 30.91 -30.07 -27.58
C ASN A 8 29.49 -30.05 -27.01
N SER A 9 29.36 -30.48 -25.75
CA SER A 9 28.14 -30.34 -24.95
C SER A 9 27.82 -28.87 -24.84
N ARG A 10 27.06 -28.34 -25.81
CA ARG A 10 26.54 -26.97 -25.73
C ARG A 10 25.73 -26.87 -24.44
N PRO A 11 26.10 -26.02 -23.47
CA PRO A 11 25.26 -25.83 -22.30
C PRO A 11 23.99 -25.09 -22.74
N VAL A 12 22.87 -25.80 -22.82
CA VAL A 12 21.54 -25.23 -23.11
C VAL A 12 20.94 -24.55 -21.86
N ILE A 13 21.79 -23.98 -21.00
CA ILE A 13 21.35 -23.42 -19.70
C ILE A 13 21.54 -21.88 -19.64
N SER A 14 22.13 -21.26 -20.66
CA SER A 14 22.35 -19.80 -20.69
C SER A 14 21.22 -19.03 -21.38
N ARG A 15 19.96 -19.33 -21.06
CA ARG A 15 18.82 -18.46 -21.44
C ARG A 15 17.88 -18.11 -20.28
N TYR A 16 18.10 -18.68 -19.10
CA TYR A 16 17.25 -18.48 -17.92
C TYR A 16 17.91 -17.73 -16.77
N LEU A 17 19.12 -17.19 -16.93
CA LEU A 17 19.86 -16.52 -15.84
C LEU A 17 19.98 -15.00 -15.99
N ASN A 18 19.03 -14.35 -16.67
CA ASN A 18 19.01 -12.88 -16.76
C ASN A 18 17.70 -12.24 -16.25
N THR A 19 16.91 -12.95 -15.43
CA THR A 19 15.82 -12.37 -14.62
C THR A 19 16.14 -12.40 -13.13
N SER A 20 17.41 -12.23 -12.77
CA SER A 20 17.87 -12.07 -11.37
C SER A 20 17.58 -10.68 -10.79
N THR A 21 16.71 -9.90 -11.43
CA THR A 21 16.18 -8.63 -10.92
C THR A 21 14.67 -8.83 -10.79
N SER A 22 14.10 -9.27 -9.66
CA SER A 22 13.70 -8.36 -8.59
C SER A 22 13.18 -9.06 -7.32
N TYR A 23 13.59 -10.31 -7.03
CA TYR A 23 13.43 -10.85 -5.66
C TYR A 23 14.48 -10.24 -4.72
N ALA A 24 14.60 -8.91 -4.75
CA ALA A 24 15.24 -8.19 -3.67
C ALA A 24 14.47 -8.57 -2.40
N VAL A 25 15.19 -9.07 -1.39
CA VAL A 25 14.63 -9.23 -0.05
C VAL A 25 14.00 -7.90 0.33
N LYS A 26 12.67 -7.79 0.24
CA LYS A 26 11.96 -6.58 0.66
C LYS A 26 12.40 -6.30 2.09
N THR A 27 12.90 -5.09 2.34
CA THR A 27 13.25 -4.63 3.69
C THR A 27 12.03 -4.80 4.60
N GLY A 28 12.23 -4.90 5.91
CA GLY A 28 11.13 -5.09 6.87
C GLY A 28 10.02 -4.06 6.68
N ILE A 29 10.40 -2.81 6.39
CA ILE A 29 9.48 -1.69 6.16
C ILE A 29 8.68 -1.83 4.86
N GLU A 30 9.26 -2.36 3.78
CA GLU A 30 8.57 -2.58 2.51
C GLU A 30 7.54 -3.72 2.61
N LYS A 31 7.84 -4.75 3.41
CA LYS A 31 6.87 -5.79 3.76
C LYS A 31 5.71 -5.21 4.58
N TYR A 32 6.02 -4.33 5.54
CA TYR A 32 5.02 -3.66 6.35
C TYR A 32 4.09 -2.75 5.52
N ARG A 33 4.64 -1.90 4.65
CA ARG A 33 3.88 -1.10 3.68
C ARG A 33 2.98 -1.96 2.79
N SER A 34 3.51 -3.06 2.28
CA SER A 34 2.74 -3.99 1.45
C SER A 34 1.57 -4.61 2.23
N ARG A 35 1.76 -4.95 3.51
CA ARG A 35 0.71 -5.47 4.40
C ARG A 35 -0.39 -4.43 4.63
N LEU A 36 -0.02 -3.19 4.97
CA LEU A 36 -0.97 -2.10 5.20
C LEU A 36 -1.76 -1.78 3.94
N LEU A 37 -1.10 -1.77 2.77
CA LEU A 37 -1.77 -1.58 1.49
C LEU A 37 -2.80 -2.68 1.25
N TYR A 38 -2.44 -3.95 1.46
CA TYR A 38 -3.37 -5.06 1.29
C TYR A 38 -4.58 -4.93 2.21
N GLN A 39 -4.39 -4.64 3.49
CA GLN A 39 -5.47 -4.42 4.45
C GLN A 39 -6.36 -3.23 4.07
N SER A 40 -5.80 -2.20 3.44
CA SER A 40 -6.53 -1.03 2.97
C SER A 40 -7.43 -1.31 1.76
N LEU A 41 -7.18 -2.41 1.04
CA LEU A 41 -7.91 -2.83 -0.17
C LEU A 41 -8.89 -3.99 0.08
N LYS A 42 -8.98 -4.44 1.33
CA LYS A 42 -9.77 -5.60 1.75
C LYS A 42 -10.65 -5.23 2.93
N ARG A 43 -11.42 -4.16 2.78
CA ARG A 43 -12.42 -3.69 3.75
C ARG A 43 -13.78 -4.31 3.50
N GLY A 44 -14.66 -4.23 4.49
CA GLY A 44 -16.01 -4.78 4.41
C GLY A 44 -16.96 -3.98 3.50
N ILE A 45 -16.69 -2.69 3.29
CA ILE A 45 -17.50 -1.82 2.40
C ILE A 45 -16.64 -1.20 1.28
N LEU A 46 -17.26 -1.07 0.10
CA LEU A 46 -16.61 -0.60 -1.12
C LEU A 46 -16.11 0.84 -0.99
N GLU A 47 -16.88 1.68 -0.31
CA GLU A 47 -16.57 3.10 -0.09
C GLU A 47 -15.22 3.27 0.63
N ASN A 48 -14.97 2.45 1.65
CA ASN A 48 -13.70 2.45 2.38
C ASN A 48 -12.55 1.94 1.51
N ASP A 49 -12.76 0.90 0.72
CA ASP A 49 -11.72 0.41 -0.20
C ASP A 49 -11.31 1.49 -1.22
N ILE A 50 -12.26 2.28 -1.71
CA ILE A 50 -11.99 3.37 -2.66
C ILE A 50 -11.22 4.51 -1.98
N ILE A 51 -11.70 4.95 -0.82
CA ILE A 51 -11.11 6.09 -0.09
C ILE A 51 -9.75 5.71 0.49
N ILE A 52 -9.74 4.71 1.37
CA ILE A 52 -8.57 4.29 2.14
C ILE A 52 -7.56 3.61 1.21
N GLY A 53 -8.02 2.75 0.30
CA GLY A 53 -7.14 2.13 -0.69
C GLY A 53 -6.53 3.15 -1.67
N GLY A 54 -7.29 4.18 -2.05
CA GLY A 54 -6.78 5.30 -2.83
C GLY A 54 -5.69 6.08 -2.11
N PHE A 55 -5.95 6.44 -0.85
CA PHE A 55 -4.99 7.12 0.01
C PHE A 55 -3.72 6.27 0.23
N ALA A 56 -3.89 5.00 0.57
CA ALA A 56 -2.79 4.07 0.84
C ALA A 56 -1.82 3.96 -0.35
N ARG A 57 -2.33 3.87 -1.58
CA ARG A 57 -1.48 3.80 -2.79
C ARG A 57 -0.59 5.02 -2.97
N GLN A 58 -1.09 6.21 -2.62
CA GLN A 58 -0.37 7.46 -2.85
C GLN A 58 0.57 7.82 -1.68
N TYR A 59 0.15 7.55 -0.45
CA TYR A 59 0.85 8.06 0.74
C TYR A 59 1.74 7.03 1.45
N LEU A 60 1.44 5.73 1.43
CA LEU A 60 2.28 4.71 2.10
C LEU A 60 3.74 4.69 1.63
N PRO A 61 4.08 4.93 0.35
CA PRO A 61 5.48 4.96 -0.09
C PRO A 61 6.27 6.14 0.49
N VAL A 62 5.59 7.24 0.83
CA VAL A 62 6.19 8.52 1.25
C VAL A 62 6.22 8.66 2.77
N MET A 63 5.39 7.88 3.48
CA MET A 63 5.29 7.92 4.93
C MET A 63 6.51 7.33 5.65
N ASN A 64 6.84 7.94 6.79
CA ASN A 64 7.83 7.44 7.75
C ASN A 64 7.25 6.32 8.63
N GLU A 65 8.11 5.57 9.32
CA GLU A 65 7.71 4.44 10.17
C GLU A 65 6.65 4.82 11.22
N LYS A 66 6.82 5.95 11.93
CA LYS A 66 5.84 6.45 12.90
C LYS A 66 4.48 6.79 12.28
N GLU A 67 4.48 7.27 11.04
CA GLU A 67 3.26 7.59 10.31
C GLU A 67 2.57 6.30 9.84
N LEU A 68 3.33 5.27 9.47
CA LEU A 68 2.79 3.94 9.15
C LEU A 68 2.17 3.26 10.38
N GLU A 69 2.79 3.39 11.56
CA GLU A 69 2.21 2.89 12.81
C GLU A 69 0.92 3.63 13.19
N ALA A 70 0.91 4.96 13.05
CA ALA A 70 -0.29 5.76 13.28
C ALA A 70 -1.40 5.38 12.29
N TYR A 71 -1.05 5.14 11.02
CA TYR A 71 -1.97 4.65 10.01
C TYR A 71 -2.54 3.28 10.38
N GLU A 72 -1.69 2.32 10.78
CA GLU A 72 -2.12 0.99 11.19
C GLU A 72 -3.14 1.06 12.34
N LYS A 73 -2.90 1.92 13.33
CA LYS A 73 -3.82 2.15 14.45
C LYS A 73 -5.17 2.73 14.01
N ILE A 74 -5.19 3.59 12.99
CA ILE A 74 -6.46 4.14 12.47
C ILE A 74 -7.26 3.04 11.79
N ILE A 75 -6.62 2.25 10.92
CA ILE A 75 -7.33 1.33 10.03
C ILE A 75 -7.65 -0.02 10.69
N ASN A 76 -6.86 -0.44 11.67
CA ASN A 76 -7.06 -1.69 12.42
C ASN A 76 -7.39 -1.43 13.89
N GLY A 77 -7.74 -0.18 14.21
CA GLY A 77 -8.15 0.22 15.55
C GLY A 77 -9.56 -0.23 15.91
N GLU A 78 -10.12 0.40 16.94
CA GLU A 78 -11.40 0.02 17.56
C GLU A 78 -12.63 0.57 16.82
N TYR A 79 -12.43 1.37 15.77
CA TYR A 79 -13.53 2.04 15.07
C TYR A 79 -14.21 1.13 14.05
N MET A 80 -15.54 1.17 14.03
CA MET A 80 -16.34 0.48 13.01
C MET A 80 -16.10 1.08 11.62
N GLU A 81 -16.17 0.25 10.58
CA GLU A 81 -15.89 0.66 9.19
C GLU A 81 -16.79 1.81 8.72
N TRP A 82 -18.08 1.80 9.08
CA TRP A 82 -19.01 2.89 8.76
C TRP A 82 -18.69 4.19 9.50
N ASP A 83 -18.26 4.11 10.76
CA ASP A 83 -17.84 5.29 11.52
C ASP A 83 -16.60 5.91 10.87
N LEU A 84 -15.63 5.09 10.46
CA LEU A 84 -14.45 5.56 9.74
C LEU A 84 -14.83 6.28 8.44
N PHE A 85 -15.77 5.74 7.67
CA PHE A 85 -16.29 6.41 6.47
C PHE A 85 -16.87 7.79 6.79
N TYR A 86 -17.72 7.89 7.82
CA TYR A 86 -18.37 9.16 8.19
C TYR A 86 -17.38 10.20 8.72
N TYR A 87 -16.37 9.77 9.48
CA TYR A 87 -15.36 10.68 10.01
C TYR A 87 -14.48 11.25 8.90
N VAL A 88 -14.11 10.43 7.92
CA VAL A 88 -13.24 10.85 6.81
C VAL A 88 -14.00 11.73 5.82
N SER A 89 -15.29 11.47 5.65
CA SER A 89 -16.19 12.26 4.80
C SER A 89 -16.72 13.53 5.47
N ASP A 90 -16.23 13.89 6.66
CA ASP A 90 -16.70 15.05 7.44
C ASP A 90 -18.21 15.06 7.74
N ARG A 91 -18.89 13.90 7.68
CA ARG A 91 -20.33 13.77 7.96
C ARG A 91 -20.62 13.63 9.46
N LYS A 92 -19.63 13.20 10.23
CA LYS A 92 -19.69 13.03 11.69
C LYS A 92 -18.37 13.51 12.32
N PRO A 93 -18.40 14.17 13.49
CA PRO A 93 -17.16 14.57 14.16
C PRO A 93 -16.37 13.33 14.62
N PRO A 94 -15.06 13.25 14.31
CA PRO A 94 -14.20 12.19 14.81
C PRO A 94 -13.97 12.32 16.33
N PRO A 95 -13.66 11.22 17.03
CA PRO A 95 -13.18 11.27 18.40
C PRO A 95 -11.89 12.11 18.52
N PRO A 96 -11.63 12.77 19.67
CA PRO A 96 -10.47 13.66 19.83
C PRO A 96 -9.12 12.98 19.55
N GLU A 97 -9.00 11.68 19.87
CA GLU A 97 -7.79 10.91 19.62
C GLU A 97 -7.47 10.79 18.12
N LEU A 98 -8.52 10.65 17.30
CA LEU A 98 -8.40 10.52 15.86
C LEU A 98 -8.16 11.87 15.19
N ASP A 99 -8.81 12.93 15.68
CA ASP A 99 -8.67 14.30 15.16
C ASP A 99 -7.26 14.88 15.41
N ASN A 100 -6.64 14.53 16.53
CA ASN A 100 -5.26 14.90 16.84
C ASN A 100 -4.22 14.15 16.00
N CYS A 101 -4.62 13.12 15.26
CA CYS A 101 -3.70 12.33 14.45
C CYS A 101 -3.41 13.03 13.11
N LYS A 102 -2.14 13.37 12.87
CA LYS A 102 -1.67 13.98 11.61
C LYS A 102 -2.06 13.16 10.38
N VAL A 103 -1.93 11.83 10.44
CA VAL A 103 -2.23 10.93 9.32
C VAL A 103 -3.72 10.94 8.99
N PHE A 104 -4.58 11.05 10.00
CA PHE A 104 -6.02 11.13 9.79
C PHE A 104 -6.40 12.42 9.07
N ASN A 105 -5.82 13.56 9.48
CA ASN A 105 -6.03 14.84 8.80
C ASN A 105 -5.58 14.81 7.33
N MET A 106 -4.44 14.17 7.03
CA MET A 106 -4.01 13.95 5.64
C MET A 106 -5.02 13.12 4.83
N MET A 107 -5.69 12.17 5.47
CA MET A 107 -6.73 11.36 4.82
C MET A 107 -7.99 12.17 4.52
N LYS A 108 -8.40 13.06 5.44
CA LYS A 108 -9.50 14.01 5.22
C LYS A 108 -9.19 14.96 4.06
N ASP A 109 -7.98 15.51 4.02
CA ASP A 109 -7.54 16.41 2.96
C ASP A 109 -7.53 15.70 1.60
N PHE A 110 -7.11 14.42 1.56
CA PHE A 110 -7.17 13.61 0.34
C PHE A 110 -8.59 13.44 -0.19
N VAL A 111 -9.58 13.21 0.69
CA VAL A 111 -10.98 13.09 0.29
C VAL A 111 -11.54 14.42 -0.19
N LYS A 112 -11.28 15.53 0.51
CA LYS A 112 -11.69 16.88 0.07
C LYS A 112 -11.14 17.24 -1.30
N ASN A 113 -9.88 16.91 -1.55
CA ASN A 113 -9.26 17.15 -2.85
C ASN A 113 -9.93 16.31 -3.95
N LYS A 114 -10.28 15.04 -3.69
CA LYS A 114 -10.97 14.19 -4.67
C LYS A 114 -12.40 14.62 -4.98
N GLU A 115 -13.16 15.06 -3.98
CA GLU A 115 -14.50 15.64 -4.16
C GLU A 115 -14.45 16.83 -5.13
N THR A 116 -13.37 17.62 -5.08
CA THR A 116 -13.19 18.78 -5.95
C THR A 116 -13.02 18.39 -7.43
N PHE A 117 -12.39 17.25 -7.73
CA PHE A 117 -12.21 16.77 -9.11
C PHE A 117 -13.43 16.04 -9.69
N ALA A 118 -14.36 15.60 -8.85
CA ALA A 118 -15.58 14.92 -9.29
C ALA A 118 -16.70 15.91 -9.71
N ASN A 119 -16.58 17.18 -9.33
CA ASN A 119 -17.57 18.23 -9.57
C ASN A 119 -17.16 19.23 -10.68
N VAL A 120 -16.16 18.88 -11.49
CA VAL A 120 -15.69 19.65 -12.67
C VAL A 120 -15.90 18.80 -13.92
#